data_AF-A0A2D8HQ25-F1
#
_entry.id   AF-A0A2D8HQ25-F1
#
_cell.length_a   1.000
_cell.length_b   1.000
_cell.length_c   1.000
_cell.angle_alpha   90.00
_cell.angle_beta   90.00
_cell.angle_gamma   90.00
#
_symmetry.space_group_name_H-M   'P 1'
#
loop_
_entity.id
_entity.type
_entity.pdbx_description
1 polymer ?
#
loop_
_entity_poly.entity_id
_entity_poly.type
_entity_poly.pdbx_seq_one_letter_code
_entity_poly.pdbx_strand_id
1 'polypeptide(L)'
;MKNRALGFHVSRCFEDNDAFSIASIRSTRQSPHMYGEGVSNLPQPAVRPRELSALPPQTARAIAFAMIVIVGVLGATLGYALGNATCTDDCSLKAGSFLLIGAVAGALGSAIMSVLALRAMGEWNEIRDRERAGHAPQ
;
A
#
# COMPACT_ATOMS: atom_id res chain seq x y z
N MET A 1 -16.11 16.17 31.29
CA MET A 1 -16.07 14.80 30.74
C MET A 1 -16.52 14.85 29.26
N LYS A 2 -15.62 15.10 28.29
CA LYS A 2 -16.03 15.24 26.87
C LYS A 2 -14.93 14.87 25.86
N ASN A 3 -13.92 14.07 26.23
CA ASN A 3 -12.73 13.88 25.36
C ASN A 3 -12.31 12.40 25.25
N ARG A 4 -13.27 11.46 25.10
CA ARG A 4 -12.98 10.01 25.04
C ARG A 4 -13.43 9.30 23.75
N ALA A 5 -14.01 10.04 22.78
CA ALA A 5 -14.58 9.47 21.55
C ALA A 5 -13.65 9.55 20.31
N LEU A 6 -12.62 10.41 20.33
CA LEU A 6 -11.72 10.60 19.19
C LEU A 6 -10.65 9.49 19.06
N GLY A 7 -10.40 8.71 20.11
CA GLY A 7 -9.49 7.56 20.04
C GLY A 7 -10.12 6.30 19.43
N PHE A 8 -11.45 6.20 19.42
CA PHE A 8 -12.12 4.94 19.05
C PHE A 8 -12.31 4.75 17.54
N HIS A 9 -12.33 5.84 16.77
CA HIS A 9 -12.48 5.77 15.31
C HIS A 9 -11.19 5.43 14.56
N VAL A 10 -10.01 5.81 15.09
CA VAL A 10 -8.72 5.41 14.51
C VAL A 10 -8.38 3.95 14.83
N SER A 11 -8.75 3.45 16.03
CA SER A 11 -8.51 2.05 16.41
C SER A 11 -9.34 1.06 15.58
N ARG A 12 -10.59 1.41 15.22
CA ARG A 12 -11.47 0.51 14.45
C ARG A 12 -10.99 0.22 13.02
N CYS A 13 -10.25 1.11 12.38
CA CYS A 13 -9.69 0.82 11.06
C CYS A 13 -8.46 -0.10 11.12
N PHE A 14 -7.76 -0.16 12.25
CA PHE A 14 -6.57 -0.99 12.42
C PHE A 14 -6.92 -2.41 12.89
N GLU A 15 -7.96 -2.57 13.71
CA GLU A 15 -8.42 -3.87 14.25
C GLU A 15 -9.22 -4.72 13.24
N ASP A 16 -9.72 -4.13 12.14
CA ASP A 16 -10.40 -4.86 11.06
C ASP A 16 -9.42 -5.66 10.16
N ASN A 17 -8.10 -5.54 10.38
CA ASN A 17 -7.08 -6.28 9.61
C ASN A 17 -6.83 -7.72 10.10
N ASP A 18 -7.31 -8.10 11.28
CA ASP A 18 -7.17 -9.48 11.77
C ASP A 18 -8.24 -10.44 11.19
N ALA A 19 -9.22 -9.88 10.47
CA ALA A 19 -10.19 -10.61 9.67
C ALA A 19 -9.76 -10.77 8.19
N PHE A 20 -8.51 -10.44 7.84
CA PHE A 20 -7.88 -10.90 6.60
C PHE A 20 -7.61 -12.42 6.72
N SER A 21 -8.70 -13.15 6.56
CA SER A 21 -8.85 -14.59 6.55
C SER A 21 -7.70 -15.30 5.82
N ILE A 22 -6.70 -15.75 6.60
CA ILE A 22 -5.71 -16.75 6.17
C ILE A 22 -6.41 -18.04 5.69
N ALA A 23 -7.66 -18.29 6.10
CA ALA A 23 -8.51 -19.37 5.61
C ALA A 23 -9.08 -19.12 4.18
N SER A 24 -9.31 -17.87 3.77
CA SER A 24 -9.82 -17.52 2.43
C SER A 24 -8.77 -17.63 1.33
N ILE A 25 -7.50 -17.34 1.63
CA ILE A 25 -6.39 -17.43 0.65
C ILE A 25 -6.22 -18.87 0.12
N ARG A 26 -6.63 -19.90 0.88
CA ARG A 26 -6.59 -21.29 0.44
C ARG A 26 -7.68 -21.63 -0.60
N SER A 27 -8.77 -20.87 -0.68
CA SER A 27 -9.98 -21.25 -1.43
C SER A 27 -10.03 -20.78 -2.89
N THR A 28 -9.11 -19.95 -3.36
CA THR A 28 -9.10 -19.45 -4.75
C THR A 28 -8.04 -20.08 -5.65
N ARG A 29 -7.52 -21.26 -5.32
CA ARG A 29 -6.90 -22.13 -6.35
C ARG A 29 -8.00 -22.73 -7.24
N GLN A 30 -8.60 -21.89 -8.08
CA GLN A 30 -9.46 -22.29 -9.18
C GLN A 30 -8.59 -23.05 -10.20
N SER A 31 -8.97 -24.28 -10.54
CA SER A 31 -8.28 -25.14 -11.50
C SER A 31 -8.29 -24.50 -12.91
N PRO A 32 -7.15 -24.35 -13.60
CA PRO A 32 -7.02 -23.49 -14.79
C PRO A 32 -7.36 -24.17 -16.14
N HIS A 33 -8.49 -24.90 -16.26
CA HIS A 33 -8.70 -25.73 -17.46
C HIS A 33 -10.07 -25.69 -18.16
N MET A 34 -11.02 -24.81 -17.79
CA MET A 34 -12.35 -24.75 -18.45
C MET A 34 -12.78 -23.31 -18.78
N TYR A 35 -11.99 -22.58 -19.58
CA TYR A 35 -12.41 -21.28 -20.14
C TYR A 35 -11.99 -21.08 -21.61
N GLY A 36 -11.48 -22.12 -22.28
CA GLY A 36 -10.82 -21.98 -23.59
C GLY A 36 -11.73 -22.04 -24.83
N GLU A 37 -12.88 -22.71 -24.78
CA GLU A 37 -13.62 -23.04 -26.02
C GLU A 37 -14.68 -22.02 -26.46
N GLY A 38 -15.18 -21.15 -25.56
CA GLY A 38 -16.30 -20.24 -25.87
C GLY A 38 -15.92 -18.86 -26.40
N VAL A 39 -14.66 -18.43 -26.27
CA VAL A 39 -14.26 -17.01 -26.50
C VAL A 39 -13.66 -16.80 -27.90
N SER A 40 -13.35 -17.86 -28.64
CA SER A 40 -12.69 -17.82 -29.95
C SER A 40 -13.60 -17.37 -31.11
N ASN A 41 -14.93 -17.36 -30.92
CA ASN A 41 -15.91 -17.07 -31.98
C ASN A 41 -16.59 -15.69 -31.89
N LEU A 42 -16.13 -14.80 -31.00
CA LEU A 42 -16.65 -13.44 -30.94
C LEU A 42 -15.84 -12.53 -31.88
N PRO A 43 -16.49 -11.68 -32.70
CA PRO A 43 -15.82 -10.61 -33.43
C PRO A 43 -14.98 -9.79 -32.44
N GLN A 44 -13.65 -9.86 -32.54
CA GLN A 44 -12.78 -9.11 -31.65
C GLN A 44 -12.98 -7.62 -31.92
N PRO A 45 -13.44 -6.83 -30.94
CA PRO A 45 -13.45 -5.38 -31.08
C PRO A 45 -12.01 -4.92 -31.29
N ALA A 46 -11.78 -4.05 -32.27
CA ALA A 46 -10.47 -3.45 -32.50
C ALA A 46 -9.95 -2.87 -31.18
N VAL A 47 -9.00 -3.59 -30.55
CA VAL A 47 -8.34 -3.16 -29.33
C VAL A 47 -7.53 -1.94 -29.73
N ARG A 48 -8.11 -0.74 -29.56
CA ARG A 48 -7.30 0.47 -29.66
C ARG A 48 -6.19 0.32 -28.62
N PRO A 49 -4.92 0.54 -28.98
CA PRO A 49 -3.87 0.63 -27.98
C PRO A 49 -4.36 1.63 -26.95
N ARG A 50 -4.53 1.17 -25.70
CA ARG A 50 -4.79 2.07 -24.60
C ARG A 50 -3.61 3.02 -24.63
N GLU A 51 -3.82 4.26 -25.05
CA GLU A 51 -2.77 5.27 -25.01
C GLU A 51 -2.21 5.24 -23.59
N LEU A 52 -0.95 4.82 -23.46
CA LEU A 52 -0.28 4.64 -22.19
C LEU A 52 -0.36 5.99 -21.49
N SER A 53 -1.28 6.11 -20.54
CA SER A 53 -1.42 7.26 -19.68
C SER A 53 -0.15 7.30 -18.82
N ALA A 54 0.88 7.98 -19.33
CA ALA A 54 2.19 8.12 -18.70
C ALA A 54 2.15 8.83 -17.34
N LEU A 55 0.97 9.29 -16.91
CA LEU A 55 0.69 9.72 -15.56
C LEU A 55 0.15 8.53 -14.75
N PRO A 56 0.91 8.01 -13.76
CA PRO A 56 0.39 7.04 -12.80
C PRO A 56 -0.96 7.49 -12.22
N PRO A 57 -1.92 6.57 -12.03
CA PRO A 57 -3.27 6.90 -11.61
C PRO A 57 -3.27 7.76 -10.35
N GLN A 58 -4.10 8.80 -10.35
CA GLN A 58 -4.13 9.82 -9.30
C GLN A 58 -4.47 9.22 -7.92
N THR A 59 -5.32 8.20 -7.91
CA THR A 59 -5.70 7.45 -6.70
C THR A 59 -4.50 6.71 -6.09
N ALA A 60 -3.63 6.11 -6.90
CA ALA A 60 -2.45 5.40 -6.41
C ALA A 60 -1.45 6.36 -5.73
N ARG A 61 -1.28 7.57 -6.29
CA ARG A 61 -0.43 8.61 -5.69
C ARG A 61 -0.99 9.09 -4.36
N ALA A 62 -2.31 9.27 -4.26
CA ALA A 62 -2.99 9.71 -3.04
C ALA A 62 -2.81 8.68 -1.90
N ILE A 63 -2.97 7.38 -2.20
CA ILE A 63 -2.82 6.32 -1.21
C ILE A 63 -1.36 6.21 -0.73
N ALA A 64 -0.39 6.31 -1.64
CA ALA A 64 1.03 6.31 -1.28
C ALA A 64 1.37 7.47 -0.34
N PHE A 65 0.91 8.68 -0.67
CA PHE A 65 1.10 9.85 0.19
C PHE A 65 0.45 9.68 1.57
N ALA A 66 -0.78 9.17 1.61
CA ALA A 66 -1.48 8.90 2.86
C ALA A 66 -0.68 7.92 3.76
N MET A 67 -0.13 6.86 3.19
CA MET A 67 0.70 5.90 3.94
C MET A 67 1.98 6.54 4.47
N ILE A 68 2.66 7.40 3.69
CA ILE A 68 3.85 8.10 4.14
C ILE A 68 3.55 8.99 5.34
N VAL A 69 2.42 9.72 5.30
CA VAL A 69 2.00 10.59 6.41
C VAL A 69 1.64 9.76 7.64
N ILE A 70 0.84 8.70 7.49
CA ILE A 70 0.42 7.85 8.61
C ILE A 70 1.63 7.19 9.27
N VAL A 71 2.52 6.58 8.49
CA VAL A 71 3.74 5.93 9.00
C VAL A 71 4.70 6.95 9.61
N GLY A 72 4.83 8.14 9.03
CA GLY A 72 5.63 9.23 9.60
C GLY A 72 5.11 9.68 10.97
N VAL A 73 3.79 9.84 11.12
CA VAL A 73 3.17 10.18 12.42
C VAL A 73 3.40 9.07 13.45
N LEU A 74 3.24 7.80 13.06
CA LEU A 74 3.51 6.65 13.92
C LEU A 74 5.00 6.55 14.32
N GLY A 75 5.91 6.84 13.40
CA GLY A 75 7.34 6.91 13.66
C GLY A 75 7.70 8.06 14.62
N ALA A 76 7.01 9.20 14.51
CA ALA A 76 7.20 10.34 15.40
C ALA A 76 6.76 10.02 16.84
N THR A 77 5.59 9.39 17.02
CA THR A 77 5.10 8.97 18.35
C THR A 77 6.03 7.93 18.98
N LEU A 78 6.50 6.96 18.19
CA LEU A 78 7.48 5.99 18.68
C LEU A 78 8.80 6.66 19.08
N GLY A 79 9.31 7.58 18.25
CA GLY A 79 10.52 8.33 18.52
C GLY A 79 10.42 9.19 19.78
N TYR A 80 9.30 9.88 19.99
CA TYR A 80 9.06 10.67 21.20
C TYR A 80 9.08 9.81 22.46
N ALA A 81 8.43 8.64 22.44
CA ALA A 81 8.42 7.71 23.56
C ALA A 81 9.83 7.21 23.89
N LEU A 82 10.63 6.87 22.87
CA LEU A 82 12.03 6.45 23.05
C LEU A 82 12.91 7.57 23.63
N GLY A 83 12.75 8.80 23.13
CA GLY A 83 13.50 9.94 23.63
C GLY A 83 13.21 10.26 25.09
N ASN A 84 11.96 10.07 25.53
CA ASN A 84 11.57 10.21 26.93
C ASN A 84 12.07 9.05 27.82
N ALA A 85 12.13 7.82 27.29
CA ALA A 85 12.62 6.65 28.01
C ALA A 85 14.14 6.68 28.29
N THR A 86 14.89 7.45 27.49
CA THR A 86 16.36 7.48 27.57
C THR A 86 16.87 8.58 28.51
N CYS A 87 16.07 9.01 29.49
CA CYS A 87 16.32 10.24 30.26
C CYS A 87 15.76 10.26 31.68
N THR A 88 16.46 10.97 32.59
CA THR A 88 16.06 11.19 33.99
C THR A 88 15.75 12.65 34.34
N ASP A 89 16.26 13.64 33.60
CA ASP A 89 16.11 15.08 33.87
C ASP A 89 15.50 15.84 32.66
N ASP A 90 15.63 17.17 32.56
CA ASP A 90 15.02 18.00 31.50
C ASP A 90 15.39 17.55 30.07
N CYS A 91 14.52 16.73 29.47
CA CYS A 91 14.82 16.03 28.21
C CYS A 91 14.01 16.52 27.01
N SER A 92 13.50 17.75 27.04
CA SER A 92 12.74 18.30 25.92
C SER A 92 13.52 18.29 24.61
N LEU A 93 14.83 18.61 24.64
CA LEU A 93 15.68 18.59 23.45
C LEU A 93 15.92 17.17 22.92
N LYS A 94 16.13 16.21 23.81
CA LYS A 94 16.38 14.81 23.45
C LYS A 94 15.11 14.15 22.94
N ALA A 95 13.97 14.35 23.61
CA ALA A 95 12.67 13.86 23.14
C ALA A 95 12.29 14.45 21.77
N GLY A 96 12.57 15.74 21.56
CA GLY A 96 12.34 16.40 20.27
C GLY A 96 13.20 15.85 19.14
N SER A 97 14.48 15.55 19.39
CA SER A 97 15.37 15.00 18.35
C SER A 97 14.96 13.58 17.95
N PHE A 98 14.63 12.72 18.92
CA PHE A 98 14.14 11.37 18.61
C PHE A 98 12.77 11.38 17.91
N LEU A 99 11.88 12.31 18.27
CA LEU A 99 10.62 12.51 17.53
C LEU A 99 10.90 12.83 16.07
N LEU A 100 11.80 13.79 15.80
CA LEU A 100 12.10 14.22 14.43
C LEU A 100 12.80 13.13 13.62
N ILE A 101 13.77 12.43 14.21
CA ILE A 101 14.46 11.30 13.56
C ILE A 101 13.48 10.16 13.27
N GLY A 102 12.62 9.80 14.23
CA GLY A 102 11.60 8.76 14.05
C GLY A 102 10.61 9.10 12.95
N ALA A 103 10.15 10.36 12.89
CA ALA A 103 9.25 10.84 11.85
C ALA A 103 9.88 10.74 10.45
N VAL A 104 11.11 11.23 10.30
CA VAL A 104 11.82 11.24 9.01
C VAL A 104 12.16 9.82 8.57
N ALA A 105 12.67 8.97 9.47
CA ALA A 105 12.99 7.58 9.16
C ALA A 105 11.76 6.78 8.73
N GLY A 106 10.63 6.93 9.44
CA GLY A 106 9.37 6.28 9.08
C GLY A 106 8.81 6.75 7.73
N ALA A 107 8.86 8.07 7.47
CA ALA A 107 8.42 8.64 6.19
C ALA A 107 9.32 8.19 5.02
N LEU A 108 10.65 8.19 5.20
CA LEU A 108 11.57 7.75 4.15
C LEU A 108 11.42 6.26 3.83
N GLY A 109 11.31 5.41 4.85
CA GLY A 109 11.13 3.98 4.65
C GLY A 109 9.84 3.64 3.89
N SER A 110 8.72 4.25 4.30
CA SER A 110 7.43 4.06 3.62
C SER A 110 7.39 4.66 2.22
N ALA A 111 8.11 5.76 1.96
CA ALA A 111 8.22 6.33 0.62
C ALA A 111 8.90 5.36 -0.34
N ILE A 112 10.02 4.75 0.07
CA ILE A 112 10.72 3.75 -0.74
C ILE A 112 9.82 2.54 -0.99
N MET A 113 9.19 2.00 0.07
CA MET A 113 8.29 0.85 -0.07
C MET A 113 7.12 1.12 -1.01
N SER A 114 6.55 2.32 -0.96
CA SER A 114 5.46 2.72 -1.87
C SER A 114 5.92 2.75 -3.32
N VAL A 115 7.11 3.28 -3.61
CA VAL A 115 7.66 3.30 -4.98
C VAL A 115 7.92 1.89 -5.49
N LEU A 116 8.51 1.03 -4.66
CA LEU A 116 8.77 -0.37 -5.01
C LEU A 116 7.46 -1.13 -5.28
N ALA A 117 6.44 -0.93 -4.44
CA ALA A 117 5.13 -1.54 -4.64
C ALA A 117 4.48 -1.09 -5.95
N LEU A 118 4.55 0.20 -6.28
CA LEU A 118 4.03 0.73 -7.55
C LEU A 118 4.81 0.18 -8.75
N ARG A 119 6.14 0.03 -8.63
CA ARG A 119 6.95 -0.59 -9.69
C ARG A 119 6.56 -2.04 -9.92
N ALA A 120 6.43 -2.82 -8.85
CA ALA A 120 6.00 -4.21 -8.94
C ALA A 120 4.62 -4.31 -9.63
N MET A 121 3.65 -3.50 -9.19
CA MET A 121 2.32 -3.45 -9.80
C MET A 121 2.35 -3.06 -11.29
N GLY A 122 3.28 -2.19 -11.68
CA GLY A 122 3.49 -1.81 -13.08
C GLY A 122 3.95 -2.99 -13.95
N GLU A 123 4.91 -3.77 -13.47
CA GLU A 123 5.40 -4.98 -14.18
C GLU A 123 4.28 -6.02 -14.35
N TRP A 124 3.52 -6.29 -13.29
CA TRP A 124 2.39 -7.21 -13.36
C TRP A 124 1.32 -6.76 -14.35
N ASN A 125 1.02 -5.45 -14.42
CA ASN A 125 0.03 -4.94 -15.36
C ASN A 125 0.52 -5.06 -16.81
N GLU A 126 1.80 -4.80 -17.08
CA GLU A 126 2.38 -4.95 -18.41
C GLU A 126 2.27 -6.40 -18.92
N ILE A 127 2.55 -7.39 -18.06
CA ILE A 127 2.40 -8.81 -18.42
C ILE A 127 0.94 -9.13 -18.77
N ARG A 128 -0.01 -8.69 -17.93
CA ARG A 128 -1.45 -8.92 -18.14
C ARG A 128 -1.99 -8.29 -19.42
N ASP A 129 -1.48 -7.11 -19.79
CA ASP A 129 -1.88 -6.42 -21.00
C ASP A 129 -1.33 -7.14 -22.25
N ARG A 130 -0.11 -7.71 -22.20
CA ARG A 130 0.44 -8.55 -23.28
C ARG A 130 -0.31 -9.87 -23.48
N GLU A 131 -0.67 -10.54 -22.40
CA GLU A 131 -1.50 -11.76 -22.44
C GLU A 131 -2.89 -11.48 -23.07
N ARG A 132 -3.53 -10.36 -22.68
CA ARG A 132 -4.80 -9.92 -23.30
C ARG A 132 -4.65 -9.59 -24.79
N ALA A 133 -3.50 -9.08 -25.21
CA ALA A 133 -3.21 -8.79 -26.61
C ALA A 133 -2.89 -10.06 -27.44
N GLY A 134 -2.92 -11.26 -26.83
CA GLY A 134 -2.71 -12.53 -27.53
C GLY A 134 -1.28 -12.76 -28.02
N HIS A 135 -0.31 -11.95 -27.59
CA HIS A 135 1.11 -12.15 -27.86
C HIS A 135 1.72 -13.04 -26.78
N ALA A 136 1.51 -14.35 -26.88
CA ALA A 136 2.27 -15.31 -26.10
C ALA A 136 3.72 -15.40 -26.65
N PRO A 137 4.77 -15.39 -25.80
CA PRO A 137 6.11 -15.69 -26.25
C PRO A 137 6.16 -17.15 -26.73
N GLN A 138 6.74 -17.36 -27.92
CA GLN A 138 7.07 -18.68 -28.48
C GLN A 138 8.40 -19.15 -27.88
#